data_AF-A0A2A6LRH5-F1
#
_entry.id   AF-A0A2A6LRH5-F1
#
_cell.length_a   1.000
_cell.length_b   1.000
_cell.length_c   1.000
_cell.angle_alpha   90.00
_cell.angle_beta   90.00
_cell.angle_gamma   90.00
#
_symmetry.space_group_name_H-M   'P 1'
#
loop_
_entity.id
_entity.type
_entity.pdbx_description
1 polymer ?
#
loop_
_entity_poly.entity_id
_entity_poly.type
_entity_poly.pdbx_seq_one_letter_code
_entity_poly.pdbx_strand_id
1 'polypeptide(L)'
;MSALQFSREELVDVYRTMRTIRRFEERVMEEMGTGDIPGNTHLYAGQEASAVGVCLQLKDGDYISSTHRGHGHSIAKGVDIDGMMAELFGRASGTCGGKGGSMHIADLRKGMLGANGIVAAGAPITCGA
;
A
#
# COMPACT_ATOMS: atom_id res chain seq x y z
N MET A 1 21.06 -18.92 -14.64
CA MET A 1 19.88 -18.18 -14.14
C MET A 1 19.04 -17.79 -15.33
N SER A 2 17.87 -18.42 -15.50
CA SER A 2 16.90 -17.97 -16.50
C SER A 2 16.38 -16.61 -16.03
N ALA A 3 16.58 -15.58 -16.84
CA ALA A 3 15.93 -14.30 -16.60
C ALA A 3 14.42 -14.55 -16.56
N LEU A 4 13.75 -14.07 -15.52
CA LEU A 4 12.29 -14.02 -15.45
C LEU A 4 11.79 -13.31 -16.72
N GLN A 5 11.31 -14.08 -17.68
CA GLN A 5 10.76 -13.56 -18.92
C GLN A 5 9.28 -13.32 -18.68
N PHE A 6 8.94 -12.12 -18.21
CA PHE A 6 7.56 -11.67 -18.19
C PHE A 6 7.05 -11.55 -19.62
N SER A 7 5.84 -12.02 -19.86
CA SER A 7 5.07 -11.70 -21.06
C SER A 7 4.83 -10.20 -21.15
N ARG A 8 4.47 -9.74 -22.36
CA ARG A 8 4.13 -8.33 -22.57
C ARG A 8 2.93 -7.93 -21.71
N GLU A 9 1.97 -8.82 -21.56
CA GLU A 9 0.76 -8.63 -20.77
C GLU A 9 1.10 -8.44 -19.28
N GLU A 10 1.95 -9.30 -18.72
CA GLU A 10 2.43 -9.17 -17.34
C GLU A 10 3.21 -7.86 -17.12
N LEU A 11 4.06 -7.46 -18.07
CA LEU A 11 4.78 -6.19 -17.99
C LEU A 11 3.85 -4.98 -18.00
N VAL A 12 2.76 -5.03 -18.79
CA VAL A 12 1.74 -3.98 -18.81
C VAL A 12 1.02 -3.90 -17.48
N ASP A 13 0.70 -5.04 -16.86
CA ASP A 13 0.03 -5.05 -15.55
C ASP A 13 0.95 -4.57 -14.42
N VAL A 14 2.22 -4.98 -14.43
CA VAL A 14 3.25 -4.46 -13.50
C VAL A 14 3.39 -2.95 -13.65
N TYR A 15 3.49 -2.45 -14.89
CA TYR A 15 3.54 -1.01 -15.15
C TYR A 15 2.28 -0.29 -14.68
N ARG A 16 1.09 -0.85 -14.95
CA ARG A 16 -0.19 -0.27 -14.54
C ARG A 16 -0.26 -0.14 -13.03
N THR A 17 0.12 -1.17 -12.28
CA THR A 17 0.13 -1.12 -10.81
C THR A 17 1.12 -0.08 -10.29
N MET A 18 2.36 -0.03 -10.82
CA MET A 18 3.32 1.01 -10.43
C MET A 18 2.79 2.42 -10.75
N ARG A 19 2.14 2.61 -11.91
CA ARG A 19 1.56 3.89 -12.29
C ARG A 19 0.39 4.28 -11.40
N THR A 20 -0.44 3.32 -11.00
CA THR A 20 -1.53 3.53 -10.05
C THR A 20 -0.99 3.99 -8.71
N ILE A 21 0.05 3.33 -8.16
CA ILE A 21 0.72 3.77 -6.93
C ILE A 21 1.21 5.20 -7.10
N ARG A 22 1.97 5.50 -8.16
CA ARG A 22 2.47 6.87 -8.40
C ARG A 22 1.34 7.90 -8.43
N ARG A 23 0.24 7.62 -9.13
CA ARG A 23 -0.90 8.55 -9.24
C ARG A 23 -1.60 8.75 -7.91
N PHE A 24 -1.77 7.69 -7.13
CA PHE A 24 -2.30 7.79 -5.78
C PHE A 24 -1.42 8.70 -4.91
N GLU A 25 -0.11 8.48 -4.92
CA GLU A 25 0.85 9.27 -4.15
C GLU A 25 0.90 10.75 -4.58
N GLU A 26 0.88 11.03 -5.88
CA GLU A 26 0.80 12.39 -6.42
C GLU A 26 -0.48 13.09 -5.95
N ARG A 27 -1.62 12.39 -5.98
CA ARG A 27 -2.87 12.95 -5.49
C ARG A 27 -2.83 13.20 -3.99
N VAL A 28 -2.33 12.25 -3.20
CA VAL A 28 -2.16 12.43 -1.76
C VAL A 28 -1.28 13.64 -1.44
N MET A 29 -0.21 13.86 -2.20
CA MET A 29 0.65 15.03 -2.05
C MET A 29 -0.10 16.35 -2.28
N GLU A 30 -0.96 16.42 -3.31
CA GLU A 30 -1.82 17.59 -3.55
C GLU A 30 -2.78 17.82 -2.36
N GLU A 31 -3.45 16.77 -1.90
CA GLU A 31 -4.44 16.84 -0.82
C GLU A 31 -3.80 17.21 0.52
N MET A 32 -2.57 16.74 0.80
CA MET A 32 -1.80 17.19 1.97
C MET A 32 -1.60 18.71 1.98
N GLY A 33 -1.46 19.33 0.80
CA GLY A 33 -1.31 20.78 0.68
C GLY A 33 -2.57 21.58 1.02
N THR A 34 -3.74 20.93 1.03
CA THR A 34 -5.01 21.58 1.42
C THR A 34 -5.21 21.65 2.93
N GLY A 35 -4.59 20.73 3.67
CA GLY A 35 -4.78 20.56 5.12
C GLY A 35 -5.96 19.66 5.51
N ASP A 36 -6.69 19.08 4.55
CA ASP A 36 -7.85 18.22 4.82
C ASP A 36 -7.48 16.80 5.28
N ILE A 37 -6.24 16.34 5.02
CA ILE A 37 -5.73 15.06 5.54
C ILE A 37 -5.20 15.27 6.97
N PRO A 38 -5.79 14.63 7.99
CA PRO A 38 -5.32 14.76 9.36
C PRO A 38 -3.95 14.11 9.57
N GLY A 39 -3.07 14.83 10.27
CA GLY A 39 -1.78 14.32 10.70
C GLY A 39 -0.73 14.26 9.59
N ASN A 40 0.20 13.33 9.73
CA ASN A 40 1.34 13.19 8.82
C ASN A 40 1.13 12.00 7.87
N THR A 41 1.55 12.19 6.63
CA THR A 41 1.48 11.19 5.58
C THR A 41 2.87 11.00 4.97
N HIS A 42 3.25 9.74 4.74
CA HIS A 42 4.57 9.39 4.24
C HIS A 42 4.48 8.78 2.85
N LEU A 43 4.92 9.55 1.85
CA LEU A 43 4.78 9.14 0.47
C LEU A 43 5.70 7.95 0.12
N TYR A 44 5.19 7.07 -0.75
CA TYR A 44 5.84 5.91 -1.34
C TYR A 44 6.42 6.22 -2.74
N ALA A 45 6.21 7.43 -3.26
CA ALA A 45 6.63 7.83 -4.60
C ALA A 45 8.14 7.58 -4.81
N GLY A 46 8.47 6.84 -5.87
CA GLY A 46 9.84 6.43 -6.21
C GLY A 46 10.22 5.03 -5.72
N GLN A 47 9.36 4.36 -4.95
CA GLN A 47 9.58 3.00 -4.44
C GLN A 47 8.62 1.97 -5.05
N GLU A 48 7.85 2.32 -6.08
CA GLU A 48 6.74 1.51 -6.61
C GLU A 48 7.16 0.11 -7.01
N ALA A 49 8.33 -0.02 -7.64
CA ALA A 49 8.88 -1.30 -8.06
C ALA A 49 9.15 -2.26 -6.89
N SER A 50 9.45 -1.73 -5.69
CA SER A 50 9.67 -2.54 -4.48
C SER A 50 8.38 -3.24 -4.06
N ALA A 51 7.28 -2.48 -3.93
CA ALA A 51 5.97 -3.04 -3.59
C ALA A 51 5.46 -4.00 -4.66
N VAL A 52 5.47 -3.59 -5.93
CA VAL A 52 4.93 -4.39 -7.03
C VAL A 52 5.77 -5.66 -7.24
N GLY A 53 7.10 -5.55 -7.23
CA GLY A 53 7.99 -6.69 -7.44
C GLY A 53 7.80 -7.79 -6.40
N VAL A 54 7.64 -7.42 -5.11
CA VAL A 54 7.35 -8.39 -4.05
C VAL A 54 5.93 -8.95 -4.18
N CYS A 55 4.91 -8.09 -4.29
CA CYS A 55 3.52 -8.54 -4.26
C CYS A 55 3.11 -9.37 -5.49
N LEU A 56 3.76 -9.16 -6.65
CA LEU A 56 3.55 -9.97 -7.85
C LEU A 56 3.88 -11.45 -7.64
N GLN A 57 4.76 -11.78 -6.69
CA GLN A 57 5.15 -13.15 -6.38
C GLN A 57 4.27 -13.80 -5.29
N LEU A 58 3.38 -13.02 -4.68
CA LEU A 58 2.52 -13.48 -3.60
C LEU A 58 1.18 -13.99 -4.14
N LYS A 59 0.60 -14.95 -3.42
CA LYS A 59 -0.75 -15.46 -3.61
C LYS A 59 -1.72 -14.78 -2.64
N ASP A 60 -3.02 -15.00 -2.85
CA ASP A 60 -4.08 -14.43 -2.01
C ASP A 60 -3.97 -14.84 -0.53
N GLY A 61 -3.45 -16.04 -0.26
CA GLY A 61 -3.24 -16.54 1.11
C GLY A 61 -1.96 -16.05 1.80
N ASP A 62 -1.08 -15.33 1.10
CA ASP A 62 0.17 -14.84 1.67
C ASP A 62 -0.05 -13.50 2.39
N TYR A 63 0.59 -13.33 3.54
CA TYR A 63 0.51 -12.12 4.35
C TYR A 63 1.70 -11.19 4.15
N ILE A 64 1.44 -9.89 4.27
CA ILE A 64 2.47 -8.86 4.36
C ILE A 64 2.18 -7.92 5.53
N SER A 65 3.23 -7.45 6.18
CA SER A 65 3.21 -6.22 6.97
C SER A 65 4.00 -5.15 6.23
N SER A 66 3.67 -3.89 6.45
CA SER A 66 4.43 -2.76 5.91
C SER A 66 4.95 -1.82 6.99
N THR A 67 5.75 -0.84 6.57
CA THR A 67 6.24 0.25 7.41
C THR A 67 5.24 1.41 7.41
N HIS A 68 5.62 2.56 7.97
CA HIS A 68 4.85 3.80 7.89
C HIS A 68 4.65 4.33 6.45
N ARG A 69 5.42 3.81 5.48
CA ARG A 69 5.24 4.04 4.03
C ARG A 69 4.48 2.86 3.41
N GLY A 70 3.25 2.68 3.85
CA GLY A 70 2.46 1.49 3.53
C GLY A 70 1.76 1.51 2.17
N HIS A 71 1.49 2.68 1.61
CA HIS A 71 0.51 2.83 0.53
C HIS A 71 0.81 1.97 -0.70
N GLY A 72 2.07 1.96 -1.16
CA GLY A 72 2.46 1.16 -2.32
C GLY A 72 2.27 -0.34 -2.11
N HIS A 73 2.64 -0.85 -0.93
CA HIS A 73 2.42 -2.26 -0.57
C HIS A 73 0.93 -2.59 -0.48
N SER A 74 0.12 -1.72 0.12
CA SER A 74 -1.34 -1.91 0.19
C SER A 74 -1.97 -1.99 -1.19
N ILE A 75 -1.65 -1.04 -2.10
CA ILE A 75 -2.16 -1.04 -3.48
C ILE A 75 -1.69 -2.28 -4.24
N ALA A 76 -0.40 -2.61 -4.15
CA ALA A 76 0.16 -3.78 -4.84
C ALA A 76 -0.41 -5.10 -4.33
N LYS A 77 -0.82 -5.17 -3.06
CA LYS A 77 -1.52 -6.31 -2.46
C LYS A 77 -3.04 -6.32 -2.75
N GLY A 78 -3.54 -5.30 -3.44
CA GLY A 78 -4.94 -5.22 -3.88
C GLY A 78 -5.92 -4.71 -2.83
N VAL A 79 -5.44 -3.91 -1.86
CA VAL A 79 -6.31 -3.13 -0.99
C VAL A 79 -7.09 -2.10 -1.82
N ASP A 80 -8.36 -1.88 -1.47
CA ASP A 80 -9.25 -0.97 -2.18
C ASP A 80 -8.76 0.49 -2.13
N ILE A 81 -8.55 1.09 -3.30
CA ILE A 81 -7.93 2.42 -3.43
C ILE A 81 -8.85 3.53 -2.91
N ASP A 82 -10.15 3.42 -3.20
CA ASP A 82 -11.13 4.42 -2.76
C ASP A 82 -11.29 4.37 -1.24
N GLY A 83 -11.37 3.16 -0.67
CA GLY A 83 -11.29 2.94 0.77
C GLY A 83 -10.00 3.46 1.39
N MET A 84 -8.85 3.28 0.75
CA MET A 84 -7.58 3.83 1.24
C MET A 84 -7.61 5.37 1.26
N MET A 85 -8.09 6.01 0.20
CA MET A 85 -8.20 7.47 0.18
C MET A 85 -9.18 7.95 1.26
N ALA A 86 -10.34 7.30 1.39
CA ALA A 86 -11.30 7.61 2.45
C ALA A 86 -10.68 7.44 3.86
N GLU A 87 -9.82 6.45 4.06
CA GLU A 87 -9.09 6.23 5.30
C GLU A 87 -8.12 7.37 5.61
N LEU A 88 -7.38 7.85 4.60
CA LEU A 88 -6.49 9.02 4.73
C LEU A 88 -7.26 10.26 5.17
N PHE A 89 -8.47 10.48 4.66
CA PHE A 89 -9.36 11.58 5.07
C PHE A 89 -10.14 11.32 6.38
N GLY A 90 -9.86 10.23 7.09
CA GLY A 90 -10.56 9.89 8.34
C GLY A 90 -12.06 9.64 8.18
N ARG A 91 -12.50 9.18 7.01
CA ARG A 91 -13.91 8.91 6.71
C ARG A 91 -14.32 7.51 7.17
N ALA A 92 -15.59 7.36 7.58
CA ALA A 92 -16.13 6.07 8.02
C ALA A 92 -16.12 4.96 6.96
N SER A 93 -16.06 5.34 5.67
CA SER A 93 -15.91 4.41 4.55
C SER A 93 -14.46 3.98 4.30
N GLY A 94 -13.51 4.42 5.12
CA GLY A 94 -12.11 4.00 5.03
C GLY A 94 -11.92 2.52 5.32
N THR A 95 -10.81 1.94 4.86
CA THR A 95 -10.47 0.51 5.04
C THR A 95 -10.47 0.08 6.51
N CYS A 96 -10.26 1.01 7.44
CA CYS A 96 -10.24 0.81 8.88
C CYS A 96 -11.26 1.72 9.61
N GLY A 97 -12.28 2.21 8.89
CA GLY A 97 -13.31 3.09 9.44
C GLY A 97 -12.84 4.51 9.75
N GLY A 98 -11.76 4.97 9.11
CA GLY A 98 -11.21 6.32 9.30
C GLY A 98 -10.46 6.51 10.62
N LYS A 99 -9.98 5.41 11.22
CA LYS A 99 -9.28 5.40 12.52
C LYS A 99 -7.78 5.15 12.40
N GLY A 100 -7.33 4.56 11.29
CA GLY A 100 -5.93 4.27 11.04
C GLY A 100 -5.20 5.42 10.35
N GLY A 101 -5.82 6.05 9.36
CA GLY A 101 -5.14 7.06 8.53
C GLY A 101 -3.95 6.48 7.75
N SER A 102 -3.07 7.36 7.26
CA SER A 102 -1.98 6.99 6.34
C SER A 102 -1.04 5.89 6.86
N MET A 103 -0.66 5.94 8.13
CA MET A 103 0.35 5.02 8.69
C MET A 103 -0.20 3.67 9.16
N HIS A 104 -1.51 3.43 9.08
CA HIS A 104 -2.16 2.24 9.65
C HIS A 104 -3.19 1.59 8.72
N ILE A 105 -3.03 1.74 7.40
CA ILE A 105 -3.86 1.05 6.41
C ILE A 105 -3.69 -0.47 6.59
N ALA A 106 -4.81 -1.18 6.75
CA ALA A 106 -4.87 -2.64 6.85
C ALA A 106 -6.10 -3.19 6.13
N ASP A 107 -5.97 -4.38 5.54
CA ASP A 107 -7.09 -5.19 5.04
C ASP A 107 -6.71 -6.67 5.13
N LEU A 108 -7.19 -7.34 6.19
CA LEU A 108 -6.87 -8.74 6.45
C LEU A 108 -7.40 -9.68 5.37
N ARG A 109 -8.47 -9.29 4.65
CA ARG A 109 -9.01 -10.10 3.54
C ARG A 109 -8.07 -10.15 2.34
N LYS A 110 -7.17 -9.17 2.25
CA LYS A 110 -6.11 -9.08 1.25
C LYS A 110 -4.76 -9.55 1.80
N GLY A 111 -4.69 -10.04 3.04
CA GLY A 111 -3.41 -10.37 3.67
C GLY A 111 -2.52 -9.15 3.98
N MET A 112 -3.07 -7.94 3.99
CA MET A 112 -2.36 -6.73 4.41
C MET A 112 -2.57 -6.53 5.92
N LEU A 113 -1.61 -7.01 6.73
CA LEU A 113 -1.68 -7.02 8.19
C LEU A 113 -1.61 -5.61 8.81
N GLY A 114 -1.15 -4.63 8.04
CA GLY A 114 -1.10 -3.24 8.46
C GLY A 114 0.20 -2.54 8.09
N ALA A 115 0.10 -1.25 7.81
CA ALA A 115 1.21 -0.32 7.90
C ALA A 115 1.51 -0.02 9.38
N ASN A 116 2.79 0.14 9.72
CA ASN A 116 3.23 0.32 11.11
C ASN A 116 4.05 1.59 11.29
N GLY A 117 3.58 2.47 12.19
CA GLY A 117 4.31 3.66 12.64
C GLY A 117 5.52 3.34 13.53
N ILE A 118 5.50 2.21 14.24
CA ILE A 118 6.62 1.76 15.08
C ILE A 118 7.65 1.05 14.20
N VAL A 119 8.86 1.62 14.14
CA VAL A 119 9.95 1.07 13.34
C VAL A 119 10.24 -0.37 13.74
N ALA A 120 10.38 -1.25 12.74
CA ALA A 120 10.62 -2.69 12.86
C ALA A 120 9.48 -3.53 13.47
N ALA A 121 8.37 -2.94 13.96
CA ALA A 121 7.29 -3.70 14.57
C ALA A 121 6.57 -4.66 13.59
N GLY A 122 6.63 -4.39 12.28
CA GLY A 122 6.03 -5.27 11.27
C GLY A 122 6.70 -6.65 11.14
N ALA A 123 7.99 -6.76 11.43
CA ALA A 123 8.72 -8.03 11.30
C ALA A 123 8.22 -9.12 12.27
N PRO A 124 8.12 -8.89 13.59
CA PRO A 124 7.56 -9.89 14.50
C PRO A 124 6.08 -10.18 14.24
N ILE A 125 5.30 -9.20 13.76
CA ILE A 125 3.88 -9.42 13.37
C ILE A 125 3.79 -10.42 12.22
N THR A 126 4.54 -10.21 11.14
CA THR A 126 4.57 -11.14 10.00
C THR A 126 5.09 -12.52 10.38
N CYS A 127 6.06 -12.61 11.30
CA CYS A 127 6.59 -13.89 11.77
C CYS A 127 5.56 -14.73 12.54
N GLY A 128 4.62 -14.08 13.23
CA GLY A 128 3.58 -14.75 14.03
C GLY A 128 2.27 -15.04 13.29
N ALA A 129 2.11 -14.56 12.05
CA ALA A 129 0.93 -14.75 11.20
C ALA A 129 0.98 -16.10 10.48
#